data_AF-A0A0K8QAV3-F1
#
_entry.id   AF-A0A0K8QAV3-F1
#
_cell.length_a   1.000
_cell.length_b   1.000
_cell.length_c   1.000
_cell.angle_alpha   90.00
_cell.angle_beta   90.00
_cell.angle_gamma   90.00
#
_symmetry.space_group_name_H-M   'P 1'
#
loop_
_entity.id
_entity.type
_entity.pdbx_description
1 polymer ?
#
loop_
_entity_poly.entity_id
_entity_poly.type
_entity_poly.pdbx_seq_one_letter_code
_entity_poly.pdbx_strand_id
1 'polypeptide(L)' 'MVVTDENGDDSLAIRSMMYLSLTYDHRLVDGADAGRFLQTLKARLEAGAFESDLGL' A
#
# COMPACT_ATOMS: atom_id res chain seq x y z
N MET A 1 5.75 3.99 -12.34
CA MET A 1 5.15 5.21 -11.79
C MET A 1 5.97 6.37 -12.32
N VAL A 2 5.33 7.36 -12.94
CA VAL A 2 6.02 8.61 -13.30
C VAL A 2 6.05 9.49 -12.06
N VAL A 3 7.21 10.05 -11.74
CA VAL A 3 7.40 10.98 -10.63
C VAL A 3 8.07 12.24 -11.16
N THR A 4 7.63 13.39 -10.69
CA THR A 4 8.24 14.67 -11.06
C THR A 4 9.57 14.82 -10.33
N ASP A 5 10.62 15.15 -11.07
CA ASP A 5 11.96 15.41 -10.52
C ASP A 5 12.08 16.84 -9.96
N GLU A 6 13.27 17.19 -9.47
CA GLU A 6 13.54 18.51 -8.87
C GLU A 6 13.46 19.67 -9.87
N ASN A 7 13.52 19.38 -11.18
CA ASN A 7 13.45 20.37 -12.26
C ASN A 7 12.03 20.51 -12.85
N GLY A 8 11.09 19.69 -12.38
CA GLY A 8 9.71 19.68 -12.88
C GLY A 8 9.49 18.73 -14.06
N ASP A 9 10.47 17.91 -14.41
CA ASP A 9 10.37 16.95 -15.51
C ASP A 9 9.82 15.60 -15.04
N ASP A 10 9.13 14.91 -15.93
CA ASP A 10 8.59 13.57 -15.68
C ASP A 10 9.70 12.51 -15.73
N SER A 11 9.92 11.81 -14.62
CA SER A 11 10.92 10.74 -14.49
C SER A 11 10.30 9.37 -14.16
N LEU A 12 10.97 8.29 -14.55
CA LEU A 12 10.52 6.91 -14.26
C LEU A 12 11.13 6.39 -12.96
N ALA A 13 10.29 6.13 -11.95
CA ALA A 13 10.73 5.55 -10.68
C ALA A 13 10.66 4.02 -10.68
N ILE A 14 11.78 3.37 -10.32
CA ILE A 14 11.86 1.94 -10.02
C ILE A 14 11.52 1.74 -8.54
N ARG A 15 10.56 0.85 -8.24
CA ARG A 15 10.15 0.51 -6.87
C ARG A 15 9.93 -0.99 -6.74
N SER A 16 10.26 -1.55 -5.58
CA SER A 16 9.86 -2.91 -5.22
C SER A 16 8.36 -2.94 -4.97
N MET A 17 7.64 -3.81 -5.69
CA MET A 17 6.19 -3.94 -5.61
C MET A 17 5.84 -5.35 -5.11
N MET A 18 4.75 -5.47 -4.37
CA MET A 18 4.18 -6.76 -3.96
C MET A 18 2.68 -6.79 -4.22
N TYR A 19 2.16 -8.00 -4.44
CA TYR A 19 0.73 -8.23 -4.56
C TYR A 19 0.13 -8.57 -3.20
N LEU A 20 -1.03 -7.99 -2.91
CA LEU A 20 -1.85 -8.30 -1.73
C LEU A 20 -3.19 -8.86 -2.20
N SER A 21 -3.58 -10.01 -1.66
CA SER A 21 -4.88 -10.63 -1.89
C SER A 21 -5.55 -10.90 -0.55
N LEU A 22 -6.85 -10.65 -0.48
CA LEU A 22 -7.69 -10.92 0.68
C LEU A 22 -8.92 -11.70 0.22
N THR A 23 -9.14 -12.87 0.83
CA THR A 23 -10.40 -13.61 0.73
C THR A 23 -11.24 -13.32 1.96
N TYR A 24 -12.55 -13.17 1.78
CA TYR A 24 -13.49 -12.87 2.86
C TYR A 24 -14.86 -13.48 2.56
N ASP A 25 -15.67 -13.66 3.61
CA ASP A 25 -17.05 -14.13 3.49
C ASP A 25 -17.98 -12.95 3.21
N HIS A 26 -18.55 -12.92 2.00
CA HIS A 26 -19.45 -11.86 1.54
C HIS A 26 -20.78 -11.75 2.30
N ARG A 27 -21.16 -12.78 3.07
CA ARG A 27 -22.36 -12.72 3.93
C ARG A 27 -22.11 -11.87 5.16
N LEU A 28 -20.85 -11.67 5.53
CA LEU A 28 -20.42 -10.94 6.72
C LEU A 28 -19.76 -9.60 6.38
N VAL A 29 -18.99 -9.54 5.30
CA VAL A 29 -18.18 -8.36 4.93
C VAL A 29 -18.50 -7.95 3.50
N ASP A 30 -18.73 -6.65 3.29
CA ASP A 30 -18.93 -6.12 1.94
C ASP A 30 -17.59 -5.83 1.23
N GLY A 31 -17.64 -5.73 -0.11
CA GLY A 31 -16.43 -5.51 -0.90
C GLY A 31 -15.82 -4.12 -0.78
N ALA A 32 -16.59 -3.11 -0.41
CA ALA A 32 -16.06 -1.77 -0.13
C ALA A 32 -15.25 -1.77 1.17
N ASP A 33 -15.73 -2.45 2.21
CA ASP A 33 -15.01 -2.61 3.49
C ASP A 33 -13.73 -3.42 3.30
N ALA A 34 -13.80 -4.56 2.61
CA ALA A 34 -12.61 -5.35 2.29
C ALA A 34 -11.59 -4.54 1.46
N GLY A 35 -12.06 -3.75 0.49
CA GLY A 35 -11.22 -2.87 -0.31
C GLY A 35 -10.58 -1.74 0.49
N ARG A 36 -11.33 -1.09 1.40
CA ARG A 36 -10.82 -0.06 2.31
C ARG A 36 -9.79 -0.62 3.28
N PHE A 37 -10.01 -1.83 3.79
CA PHE A 37 -9.05 -2.52 4.63
C PHE A 37 -7.72 -2.75 3.88
N LEU A 38 -7.77 -3.28 2.65
CA LEU A 38 -6.57 -3.47 1.84
C LEU A 38 -5.83 -2.16 1.54
N GLN A 39 -6.55 -1.05 1.29
CA GLN A 39 -5.94 0.27 1.13
C GLN A 39 -5.24 0.76 2.40
N THR A 40 -5.86 0.54 3.56
CA THR A 40 -5.27 0.89 4.86
C THR A 40 -4.02 0.07 5.12
N LEU A 41 -4.06 -1.24 4.83
CA LEU A 41 -2.92 -2.13 4.97
C LEU A 41 -1.77 -1.70 4.05
N LYS A 42 -2.06 -1.40 2.78
CA LYS A 42 -1.09 -0.85 1.83
C LYS A 42 -0.43 0.41 2.38
N ALA A 43 -1.21 1.38 2.86
CA ALA A 43 -0.69 2.63 3.38
C ALA A 43 0.22 2.42 4.61
N ARG A 44 -0.13 1.49 5.51
CA ARG A 44 0.72 1.13 6.66
C ARG A 44 2.04 0.51 6.21
N LEU A 45 2.01 -0.40 5.24
CA LEU A 45 3.22 -1.03 4.67
C LEU A 45 4.12 -0.01 3.97
N GLU A 46 3.54 0.91 3.20
CA GLU A 46 4.28 1.97 2.50
C GLU A 46 4.86 3.02 3.46
N ALA A 47 4.25 3.25 4.63
CA ALA A 47 4.76 4.19 5.64
C ALA A 47 6.04 3.69 6.32
N GLY A 48 6.30 2.38 6.34
CA GLY A 48 7.55 1.81 6.84
C GLY A 48 7.80 1.95 8.35
N ALA A 49 6.87 2.54 9.10
CA ALA A 49 7.01 2.82 10.53
C ALA A 49 6.81 1.55 11.39
N PHE A 50 7.78 0.64 11.34
CA PHE A 50 7.76 -0.66 12.01
C PHE A 50 8.80 -0.79 13.12
N GLU A 51 9.59 0.25 13.39
CA GLU A 51 10.72 0.23 14.31
C GLU A 51 10.32 -0.25 15.71
N SER A 52 9.21 0.28 16.24
CA SER A 52 8.67 -0.14 17.55
C SER A 52 8.11 -1.55 17.56
N ASP A 53 7.55 -2.01 16.44
CA ASP A 53 6.88 -3.32 16.33
C ASP A 53 7.88 -4.45 16.05
N LEU A 54 9.02 -4.12 15.45
CA LEU A 54 10.08 -5.06 15.08
C LEU A 54 11.30 -5.02 16.02
N GLY A 55 11.32 -4.08 16.98
CA GLY A 55 12.42 -3.94 17.94
C GLY A 55 13.72 -3.44 17.30
N LEU A 56 13.63 -2.56 16.29
CA LEU A 56 14.75 -1.97 15.55
C LEU A 56 15.04 -0.53 15.99
#